data_AF-A0A835CMY9-F1
#
_entry.id   AF-A0A835CMY9-F1
#
_cell.length_a   1.000
_cell.length_b   1.000
_cell.length_c   1.000
_cell.angle_alpha   90.00
_cell.angle_beta   90.00
_cell.angle_gamma   90.00
#
_symmetry.space_group_name_H-M   'P 1'
#
loop_
_entity.id
_entity.type
_entity.pdbx_description
1 polymer ?
#
loop_
_entity_poly.entity_id
_entity_poly.type
_entity_poly.pdbx_seq_one_letter_code
_entity_poly.pdbx_strand_id
1 'polypeptide(L)'
;MPDENTLQSDFDKDYSGKSDLFDIRWKFIVEHLMEYLQRPKVITIVDQKEFVHLLQHLSEEHKVAVILYLLPCIIAPDTIRKRKSDQATNNSTQKKNRLTVKECRDSFFLHVEDSATLNSALDEHKKILHLSGLSFQPTFVLVGPIHAVESSYVVVEDTIYEVDTPVDALKLCFKIFWALDCQYPQRANSLWRFIQVVGFQINIKDRCHQTTLSIIHDIEKKISAASNMIT
;
A
#
# COMPACT_ATOMS: atom_id res chain seq x y z
N MET A 1 -16.21 -9.01 -15.57
CA MET A 1 -14.82 -8.81 -15.14
C MET A 1 -13.98 -9.97 -15.64
N PRO A 2 -12.74 -9.75 -16.09
CA PRO A 2 -11.81 -10.83 -16.44
C PRO A 2 -11.53 -11.70 -15.20
N ASP A 3 -11.23 -12.98 -15.40
CA ASP A 3 -10.79 -13.84 -14.31
C ASP A 3 -9.38 -13.46 -13.81
N GLU A 4 -9.03 -13.94 -12.62
CA GLU A 4 -7.75 -13.64 -11.97
C GLU A 4 -6.55 -14.04 -12.85
N ASN A 5 -6.60 -15.21 -13.49
CA ASN A 5 -5.50 -15.71 -14.32
C ASN A 5 -5.24 -14.81 -15.52
N THR A 6 -6.30 -14.26 -16.12
CA THR A 6 -6.22 -13.31 -17.23
C THR A 6 -5.55 -12.01 -16.79
N LEU A 7 -5.95 -11.47 -15.63
CA LEU A 7 -5.36 -10.25 -15.07
C LEU A 7 -3.87 -10.42 -14.77
N GLN A 8 -3.49 -11.58 -14.22
CA GLN A 8 -2.08 -11.88 -13.97
C GLN A 8 -1.29 -12.01 -15.28
N SER A 9 -1.84 -12.73 -16.27
CA SER A 9 -1.21 -12.89 -17.58
C SER A 9 -1.02 -11.56 -18.30
N ASP A 10 -1.98 -10.65 -18.23
CA ASP A 10 -1.89 -9.33 -18.86
C ASP A 10 -0.77 -8.48 -18.24
N PHE A 11 -0.61 -8.51 -16.91
CA PHE A 11 0.54 -7.88 -16.26
C PHE A 11 1.88 -8.51 -16.71
N ASP A 12 1.97 -9.84 -16.71
CA ASP A 12 3.22 -10.54 -17.00
C ASP A 12 3.65 -10.41 -18.48
N LYS A 13 2.73 -10.08 -19.41
CA LYS A 13 3.08 -9.75 -20.81
C LYS A 13 4.01 -8.54 -20.90
N ASP A 14 3.71 -7.48 -20.14
CA ASP A 14 4.48 -6.23 -20.17
C ASP A 14 5.60 -6.21 -19.11
N TYR A 15 5.45 -7.01 -18.04
CA TYR A 15 6.33 -7.02 -16.87
C TYR A 15 6.82 -8.43 -16.51
N SER A 16 7.26 -9.19 -17.52
CA SER A 16 7.76 -10.56 -17.35
C SER A 16 8.83 -10.67 -16.25
N GLY A 17 8.64 -11.62 -15.34
CA GLY A 17 9.54 -11.91 -14.22
C GLY A 17 9.50 -10.91 -13.06
N LYS A 18 8.69 -9.85 -13.13
CA LYS A 18 8.56 -8.88 -12.02
C LYS A 18 7.81 -9.46 -10.82
N SER A 19 6.91 -10.41 -11.05
CA SER A 19 6.20 -11.16 -10.01
C SER A 19 7.19 -11.98 -9.16
N ASP A 20 8.03 -12.79 -9.80
CA ASP A 20 9.03 -13.62 -9.10
C ASP A 20 10.09 -12.75 -8.40
N LEU A 21 10.49 -11.66 -9.06
CA LEU A 21 11.42 -10.69 -8.48
C LEU A 21 10.85 -10.06 -7.20
N PHE A 22 9.55 -9.75 -7.18
CA PHE A 22 8.89 -9.23 -5.98
C PHE A 22 9.07 -10.18 -4.80
N ASP A 23 8.83 -11.49 -5.01
CA ASP A 23 8.91 -12.49 -3.95
C ASP A 23 10.31 -12.60 -3.35
N ILE A 24 11.34 -12.56 -4.20
CA ILE A 24 12.75 -12.55 -3.77
C ILE A 24 13.05 -11.30 -2.93
N ARG A 25 12.55 -10.14 -3.36
CA ARG A 25 12.86 -8.84 -2.74
C ARG A 25 12.04 -8.59 -1.48
N TRP A 26 10.83 -9.14 -1.39
CA TRP A 26 9.87 -8.86 -0.32
C TRP A 26 10.45 -9.13 1.07
N LYS A 27 11.18 -10.24 1.23
CA LYS A 27 11.86 -10.57 2.49
C LYS A 27 12.77 -9.44 2.97
N PHE A 28 13.62 -8.91 2.10
CA PHE A 28 14.55 -7.83 2.43
C PHE A 28 13.82 -6.50 2.69
N ILE A 29 12.72 -6.25 1.97
CA ILE A 29 11.87 -5.07 2.19
C ILE A 29 11.27 -5.11 3.59
N VAL A 30 10.64 -6.24 3.97
CA VAL A 30 10.03 -6.43 5.28
C VAL A 30 11.06 -6.26 6.39
N GLU A 31 12.22 -6.93 6.30
CA GLU A 31 13.30 -6.80 7.28
C GLU A 31 13.74 -5.33 7.47
N HIS A 32 13.93 -4.60 6.37
CA HIS A 32 14.33 -3.19 6.44
C HIS A 32 13.22 -2.29 7.01
N LEU A 33 11.97 -2.50 6.63
CA LEU A 33 10.84 -1.74 7.16
C LEU A 33 10.69 -1.96 8.67
N MET A 34 10.87 -3.19 9.14
CA MET A 34 10.86 -3.51 10.57
C MET A 34 11.95 -2.76 11.33
N GLU A 35 13.18 -2.75 10.83
CA GLU A 35 14.26 -1.95 11.43
C GLU A 35 13.92 -0.45 11.45
N TYR A 36 13.31 0.06 10.37
CA TYR A 36 12.94 1.46 10.29
C TYR A 36 11.84 1.84 11.29
N LEU A 37 10.84 0.97 11.47
CA LEU A 37 9.75 1.14 12.43
C LEU A 37 10.23 1.21 13.89
N GLN A 38 11.33 0.52 14.19
CA GLN A 38 11.94 0.55 15.53
C GLN A 38 12.73 1.84 15.82
N ARG A 39 12.99 2.69 14.81
CA ARG A 39 13.74 3.93 15.00
C ARG A 39 12.93 4.94 15.83
N PRO A 40 13.58 5.69 16.73
CA PRO A 40 12.90 6.70 17.53
C PRO A 40 12.28 7.78 16.63
N LYS A 41 11.09 8.27 17.02
CA LYS A 41 10.33 9.33 16.34
C LYS A 41 9.67 8.95 15.00
N VAL A 42 9.82 7.72 14.51
CA VAL A 42 9.07 7.24 13.32
C VAL A 42 7.60 7.07 13.69
N ILE A 43 7.32 6.38 14.79
CA ILE A 43 5.97 6.23 15.33
C ILE A 43 5.81 7.06 16.60
N THR A 44 4.86 7.98 16.56
CA THR A 44 4.56 8.90 17.66
C THR A 44 3.26 8.55 18.38
N ILE A 45 2.34 7.87 17.71
CA ILE A 45 1.02 7.47 18.23
C ILE A 45 1.16 6.18 19.06
N VAL A 46 0.51 6.12 20.23
CA VAL A 46 0.65 5.02 21.21
C VAL A 46 0.21 3.68 20.63
N ASP A 47 -1.00 3.56 20.08
CA ASP A 47 -1.53 2.30 19.52
C ASP A 47 -0.63 1.74 18.41
N GLN A 48 -0.01 2.61 17.63
CA GLN A 48 0.95 2.19 16.59
C GLN A 48 2.24 1.65 17.18
N LYS A 49 2.69 2.13 18.36
CA LYS A 49 3.86 1.58 19.05
C LYS A 49 3.59 0.18 19.58
N GLU A 50 2.37 -0.08 20.06
CA GLU A 50 1.97 -1.42 20.50
C GLU A 50 2.10 -2.42 19.36
N PHE A 51 1.67 -2.06 18.15
CA PHE A 51 1.89 -2.89 16.96
C PHE A 51 3.38 -3.11 16.63
N VAL A 52 4.25 -2.12 16.83
CA VAL A 52 5.71 -2.30 16.65
C VAL A 52 6.28 -3.32 17.64
N HIS A 53 5.84 -3.28 18.90
CA HIS A 53 6.24 -4.27 19.89
C HIS A 53 5.72 -5.67 19.54
N LEU A 54 4.48 -5.75 19.06
CA LEU A 54 3.84 -7.01 18.68
C LEU A 54 4.56 -7.69 17.51
N LEU A 55 5.12 -6.94 16.56
CA LEU A 55 5.87 -7.48 15.41
C LEU A 55 6.97 -8.49 15.80
N GLN A 56 7.56 -8.37 17.00
CA GLN A 56 8.61 -9.29 17.46
C GLN A 56 8.09 -10.69 17.81
N HIS A 57 6.77 -10.83 18.02
CA HIS A 57 6.12 -12.04 18.51
C HIS A 57 5.18 -12.68 17.50
N LEU A 58 4.94 -12.04 16.36
CA LEU A 58 4.07 -12.56 15.30
C LEU A 58 4.82 -13.56 14.40
N SER A 59 4.06 -14.47 13.77
CA SER A 59 4.59 -15.26 12.65
C SER A 59 4.87 -14.35 11.44
N GLU A 60 5.70 -14.81 10.51
CA GLU A 60 6.06 -14.02 9.32
C GLU A 60 4.84 -13.55 8.51
N GLU A 61 3.83 -14.41 8.38
CA GLU A 61 2.58 -14.11 7.70
C GLU A 61 1.82 -12.95 8.36
N HIS A 62 1.65 -13.01 9.68
CA HIS A 62 0.93 -11.97 10.43
C HIS A 62 1.71 -10.65 10.51
N LYS A 63 3.05 -10.68 10.43
CA LYS A 63 3.87 -9.47 10.37
C LYS A 63 3.55 -8.64 9.13
N VAL A 64 3.26 -9.28 7.99
CA VAL A 64 2.99 -8.57 6.73
C VAL A 64 1.83 -7.59 6.89
N ALA A 65 0.69 -8.04 7.41
CA ALA A 65 -0.49 -7.20 7.59
C ALA A 65 -0.20 -5.99 8.50
N VAL A 66 0.51 -6.20 9.61
CA VAL A 66 0.90 -5.13 10.53
C VAL A 66 1.89 -4.15 9.87
N ILE A 67 2.85 -4.65 9.08
CA ILE A 67 3.79 -3.79 8.34
C ILE A 67 3.04 -2.94 7.31
N LEU A 68 2.10 -3.51 6.56
CA LEU A 68 1.26 -2.76 5.61
C LEU A 68 0.39 -1.71 6.32
N TYR A 69 -0.13 -2.03 7.50
CA TYR A 69 -0.86 -1.09 8.35
C TYR A 69 0.00 0.09 8.86
N LEU A 70 1.28 -0.16 9.14
CA LEU A 70 2.22 0.85 9.65
C LEU A 70 3.01 1.57 8.54
N LEU A 71 2.99 1.08 7.31
CA LEU A 71 3.70 1.67 6.16
C LEU A 71 3.43 3.18 5.98
N PRO A 72 2.20 3.70 6.16
CA PRO A 72 1.92 5.13 6.04
C PRO A 72 2.56 6.01 7.12
N CYS A 73 3.12 5.43 8.20
CA CYS A 73 3.94 6.14 9.18
C CYS A 73 5.36 6.40 8.67
N ILE A 74 5.83 5.56 7.75
CA ILE A 74 7.19 5.59 7.21
C ILE A 74 7.24 6.40 5.92
N ILE A 75 6.25 6.17 5.04
CA ILE A 75 6.20 6.76 3.71
C ILE A 75 5.41 8.06 3.76
N ALA A 76 6.07 9.17 3.45
CA ALA A 76 5.44 10.47 3.44
C ALA A 76 4.34 10.53 2.35
N PRO A 77 3.16 11.12 2.66
CA PRO A 77 2.13 11.32 1.65
C PRO A 77 2.57 12.33 0.59
N ASP A 78 2.06 12.15 -0.62
CA ASP A 78 2.18 13.17 -1.65
C ASP A 78 1.42 14.44 -1.25
N THR A 79 1.98 15.60 -1.59
CA THR A 79 1.31 16.88 -1.33
C THR A 79 0.16 17.05 -2.32
N ILE A 80 -1.09 16.98 -1.86
CA ILE A 80 -2.24 17.33 -2.69
C ILE A 80 -2.23 18.86 -2.93
N ARG A 81 -2.04 19.25 -4.19
CA ARG A 81 -2.26 20.64 -4.64
C ARG A 81 -3.72 20.78 -5.07
N LYS A 82 -4.50 21.67 -4.44
CA LYS A 82 -5.85 22.00 -4.94
C LYS A 82 -5.76 22.57 -6.36
N ARG A 83 -6.70 22.18 -7.23
CA ARG A 83 -6.87 22.78 -8.56
C ARG A 83 -7.33 24.24 -8.41
N LYS A 84 -6.93 25.11 -9.35
CA LYS A 84 -7.24 26.55 -9.38
C LYS A 84 -8.74 26.90 -9.46
N SER A 85 -9.65 25.95 -9.75
CA SER A 85 -11.08 26.25 -9.95
C SER A 85 -11.86 26.57 -8.68
N ASP A 86 -11.33 26.25 -7.49
CA ASP A 86 -11.95 26.65 -6.21
C ASP A 86 -11.56 28.09 -5.79
N GLN A 87 -10.85 28.83 -6.65
CA GLN A 87 -10.37 30.20 -6.37
C GLN A 87 -11.42 31.27 -6.66
N ALA A 88 -12.65 31.08 -6.19
CA ALA A 88 -13.66 32.11 -6.21
C ALA A 88 -14.17 32.43 -4.80
N THR A 89 -13.27 32.57 -3.82
CA THR A 89 -13.33 33.60 -2.77
C THR A 89 -12.20 33.43 -1.76
N ASN A 90 -11.60 34.58 -1.42
CA ASN A 90 -10.80 34.86 -0.22
C ASN A 90 -9.28 34.61 -0.28
N ASN A 91 -8.57 35.73 -0.15
CA ASN A 91 -7.15 35.90 0.15
C ASN A 91 -6.78 35.20 1.47
N SER A 92 -6.66 33.88 1.45
CA SER A 92 -6.04 33.11 2.51
C SER A 92 -4.87 32.31 1.93
N THR A 93 -3.72 32.45 2.57
CA THR A 93 -2.51 31.64 2.42
C THR A 93 -2.89 30.19 2.11
N GLN A 94 -2.53 29.69 0.92
CA GLN A 94 -2.83 28.32 0.46
C GLN A 94 -2.37 27.28 1.51
N LYS A 95 -3.26 26.93 2.43
CA LYS A 95 -2.99 25.90 3.43
C LYS A 95 -3.08 24.56 2.71
N LYS A 96 -1.93 24.04 2.28
CA LYS A 96 -1.78 22.65 1.84
C LYS A 96 -2.38 21.77 2.94
N ASN A 97 -3.51 21.13 2.68
CA ASN A 97 -4.09 20.22 3.65
C ASN A 97 -3.21 18.96 3.68
N ARG A 98 -2.47 18.77 4.77
CA ARG A 98 -1.60 17.61 4.94
C ARG A 98 -2.48 16.39 5.22
N LEU A 99 -2.38 15.37 4.38
CA LEU A 99 -3.05 14.08 4.63
C LEU A 99 -2.56 13.48 5.95
N THR A 100 -3.49 12.93 6.71
CA THR A 100 -3.20 12.17 7.93
C THR A 100 -2.74 10.76 7.58
N VAL A 101 -2.00 10.12 8.50
CA VAL A 101 -1.58 8.72 8.37
C VAL A 101 -2.79 7.80 8.15
N LYS A 102 -3.89 8.07 8.86
CA LYS A 102 -5.16 7.33 8.73
C LYS A 102 -5.75 7.48 7.32
N GLU A 103 -5.89 8.71 6.80
CA GLU A 103 -6.42 8.93 5.44
C GLU A 103 -5.59 8.24 4.35
N CYS A 104 -4.26 8.21 4.52
CA CYS A 104 -3.39 7.48 3.60
C CYS A 104 -3.61 5.97 3.70
N ARG A 105 -3.73 5.44 4.91
CA ARG A 105 -3.95 4.02 5.17
C ARG A 105 -5.29 3.53 4.65
N ASP A 106 -6.37 4.24 5.00
CA ASP A 106 -7.73 3.90 4.60
C ASP A 106 -7.90 4.00 3.07
N SER A 107 -7.00 4.72 2.38
CA SER A 107 -6.92 4.77 0.92
C SER A 107 -5.96 3.75 0.31
N PHE A 108 -5.14 3.07 1.12
CA PHE A 108 -4.18 2.07 0.67
C PHE A 108 -4.84 0.69 0.62
N PHE A 109 -5.59 0.35 1.67
CA PHE A 109 -6.37 -0.88 1.76
C PHE A 109 -7.57 -0.70 2.69
N LEU A 110 -8.54 -1.59 2.55
CA LEU A 110 -9.66 -1.68 3.47
C LEU A 110 -9.37 -2.73 4.55
N HIS A 111 -9.51 -2.35 5.82
CA HIS A 111 -9.45 -3.27 6.94
C HIS A 111 -10.85 -3.47 7.51
N VAL A 112 -11.23 -4.74 7.72
CA VAL A 112 -12.52 -5.12 8.29
C VAL A 112 -12.25 -6.08 9.45
N GLU A 113 -12.79 -5.83 10.63
CA GLU A 113 -12.56 -6.70 11.79
C GLU A 113 -13.29 -8.05 11.68
N ASP A 114 -14.47 -8.07 11.06
CA ASP A 114 -15.32 -9.26 10.95
C ASP A 114 -15.81 -9.46 9.51
N SER A 115 -15.61 -10.66 8.98
CA SER A 115 -16.11 -11.13 7.68
C SER A 115 -17.61 -10.85 7.46
N ALA A 116 -18.44 -10.93 8.51
CA ALA A 116 -19.87 -10.67 8.42
C ALA A 116 -20.19 -9.22 7.98
N THR A 117 -19.25 -8.29 8.20
CA THR A 117 -19.41 -6.86 7.89
C THR A 117 -18.74 -6.45 6.58
N LEU A 118 -18.08 -7.37 5.88
CA LEU A 118 -17.29 -7.08 4.67
C LEU A 118 -18.08 -6.29 3.62
N ASN A 119 -19.26 -6.79 3.23
CA ASN A 119 -20.09 -6.13 2.20
C ASN A 119 -20.54 -4.74 2.65
N SER A 120 -20.97 -4.59 3.90
CA SER A 120 -21.36 -3.27 4.44
C SER A 120 -20.20 -2.29 4.51
N ALA A 121 -18.98 -2.77 4.83
CA ALA A 121 -17.77 -1.95 4.84
C ALA A 121 -17.39 -1.49 3.43
N LEU A 122 -17.52 -2.37 2.43
CA LEU A 122 -17.29 -2.03 1.02
C LEU A 122 -18.29 -0.98 0.51
N ASP A 123 -19.57 -1.15 0.81
CA ASP A 123 -20.62 -0.20 0.40
C ASP A 123 -20.41 1.18 1.02
N GLU A 124 -20.11 1.24 2.32
CA GLU A 124 -19.81 2.51 2.99
C GLU A 124 -18.52 3.13 2.45
N HIS A 125 -17.50 2.32 2.15
CA HIS A 125 -16.27 2.82 1.53
C HIS A 125 -16.52 3.43 0.14
N LYS A 126 -17.26 2.74 -0.74
CA LYS A 126 -17.68 3.25 -2.06
C LYS A 126 -18.46 4.55 -1.92
N LYS A 127 -19.38 4.63 -0.95
CA LYS A 127 -20.17 5.83 -0.66
C LYS A 127 -19.31 7.00 -0.18
N ILE A 128 -18.35 6.77 0.73
CA ILE A 128 -17.42 7.81 1.20
C ILE A 128 -16.59 8.37 0.05
N LEU A 129 -16.08 7.51 -0.85
CA LEU A 129 -15.33 7.94 -2.03
C LEU A 129 -16.22 8.75 -2.98
N HIS A 130 -17.42 8.27 -3.26
CA HIS A 130 -18.38 8.98 -4.11
C HIS A 130 -18.72 10.37 -3.57
N LEU A 131 -19.01 10.48 -2.27
CA LEU A 131 -19.25 11.76 -1.59
C LEU A 131 -18.02 12.69 -1.61
N SER A 132 -16.82 12.12 -1.68
CA SER A 132 -15.55 12.84 -1.79
C SER A 132 -15.15 13.19 -3.23
N GLY A 133 -15.97 12.82 -4.23
CA GLY A 133 -15.65 13.01 -5.66
C GLY A 133 -14.48 12.15 -6.14
N LEU A 134 -14.21 11.03 -5.45
CA LEU A 134 -13.16 10.07 -5.77
C LEU A 134 -13.77 8.80 -6.36
N SER A 135 -13.05 8.16 -7.28
CA SER A 135 -13.43 6.85 -7.82
C SER A 135 -12.98 5.73 -6.90
N PHE A 136 -13.78 4.66 -6.83
CA PHE A 136 -13.36 3.40 -6.24
C PHE A 136 -12.34 2.75 -7.15
N GLN A 137 -11.13 2.54 -6.63
CA GLN A 137 -10.02 1.90 -7.34
C GLN A 137 -9.90 0.46 -6.87
N PRO A 138 -9.18 -0.42 -7.62
CA PRO A 138 -8.76 -1.71 -7.10
C PRO A 138 -8.22 -1.57 -5.68
N THR A 139 -8.80 -2.32 -4.75
CA THR A 139 -8.51 -2.20 -3.32
C THR A 139 -8.35 -3.60 -2.74
N PHE A 140 -7.20 -3.89 -2.15
CA PHE A 140 -7.06 -5.09 -1.35
C PHE A 140 -7.72 -4.91 0.02
N VAL A 141 -8.30 -5.98 0.53
CA VAL A 141 -9.08 -6.00 1.78
C VAL A 141 -8.50 -7.05 2.69
N LEU A 142 -8.26 -6.68 3.95
CA LEU A 142 -7.81 -7.59 4.99
C LEU A 142 -8.93 -7.74 6.02
N VAL A 143 -9.29 -8.99 6.33
CA VAL A 143 -10.38 -9.31 7.25
C VAL A 143 -9.85 -10.04 8.49
N GLY A 144 -10.35 -9.67 9.66
CA GLY A 144 -9.89 -10.16 10.97
C GLY A 144 -9.04 -9.12 11.69
N PRO A 145 -8.56 -9.42 12.92
CA PRO A 145 -7.63 -8.55 13.63
C PRO A 145 -6.37 -8.31 12.78
N ILE A 146 -5.87 -7.08 12.72
CA ILE A 146 -4.73 -6.75 11.83
C ILE A 146 -3.44 -7.53 12.15
N HIS A 147 -3.33 -8.07 13.36
CA HIS A 147 -2.21 -8.90 13.81
C HIS A 147 -2.50 -10.41 13.69
N ALA A 148 -3.67 -10.78 13.19
CA ALA A 148 -4.16 -12.14 13.03
C ALA A 148 -5.19 -12.15 11.87
N VAL A 149 -4.77 -11.72 10.67
CA VAL A 149 -5.65 -11.66 9.50
C VAL A 149 -6.12 -13.06 9.15
N GLU A 150 -7.43 -13.20 8.94
CA GLU A 150 -8.09 -14.49 8.71
C GLU A 150 -8.37 -14.73 7.23
N SER A 151 -8.62 -13.67 6.47
CA SER A 151 -8.83 -13.76 5.02
C SER A 151 -8.40 -12.47 4.31
N SER A 152 -7.98 -12.62 3.06
CA SER A 152 -7.47 -11.53 2.23
C SER A 152 -8.19 -11.53 0.89
N TYR A 153 -8.54 -10.35 0.40
CA TYR A 153 -9.27 -10.19 -0.85
C TYR A 153 -8.69 -9.06 -1.70
N VAL A 154 -9.02 -9.07 -2.99
CA VAL A 154 -8.89 -7.91 -3.87
C VAL A 154 -10.26 -7.60 -4.46
N VAL A 155 -10.69 -6.35 -4.34
CA VAL A 155 -11.99 -5.91 -4.85
C VAL A 155 -11.79 -4.97 -6.02
N VAL A 156 -12.46 -5.27 -7.13
CA VAL A 156 -12.49 -4.46 -8.34
C VAL A 156 -13.93 -4.25 -8.73
N GLU A 157 -14.40 -3.00 -8.60
CA GLU A 157 -15.82 -2.65 -8.72
C GLU A 157 -16.69 -3.54 -7.81
N ASP A 158 -17.45 -4.46 -8.39
CA ASP A 158 -18.35 -5.38 -7.68
C ASP A 158 -17.84 -6.83 -7.66
N THR A 159 -16.61 -7.07 -8.12
CA THR A 159 -15.97 -8.40 -8.11
C THR A 159 -14.98 -8.51 -6.96
N ILE A 160 -15.04 -9.63 -6.24
CA ILE A 160 -14.15 -9.95 -5.11
C ILE A 160 -13.33 -11.19 -5.50
N TYR A 161 -12.01 -11.07 -5.42
CA TYR A 161 -11.06 -12.16 -5.59
C TYR A 161 -10.49 -12.53 -4.22
N GLU A 162 -10.68 -13.76 -3.77
CA GLU A 162 -10.06 -14.28 -2.56
C GLU A 162 -8.64 -14.76 -2.85
N VAL A 163 -7.71 -14.49 -1.95
CA VAL A 163 -6.31 -14.88 -2.08
C VAL A 163 -5.76 -15.37 -0.74
N ASP A 164 -4.72 -16.17 -0.80
CA ASP A 164 -4.22 -16.92 0.37
C ASP A 164 -3.64 -16.01 1.46
N THR A 165 -2.95 -14.93 1.08
CA THR A 165 -2.21 -14.10 2.06
C THR A 165 -2.35 -12.59 1.84
N PRO A 166 -2.07 -11.76 2.86
CA PRO A 166 -2.04 -10.30 2.71
C PRO A 166 -1.05 -9.80 1.65
N VAL A 167 0.08 -10.51 1.44
CA VAL A 167 1.06 -10.13 0.41
C VAL A 167 0.54 -10.49 -0.99
N ASP A 168 -0.18 -11.61 -1.13
CA ASP A 168 -0.81 -11.97 -2.41
C ASP A 168 -1.90 -10.98 -2.79
N ALA A 169 -2.66 -10.47 -1.81
CA ALA A 169 -3.66 -9.42 -2.03
C ALA A 169 -3.00 -8.11 -2.50
N LEU A 170 -1.90 -7.71 -1.87
CA LEU A 170 -1.11 -6.56 -2.31
C LEU A 170 -0.59 -6.75 -3.74
N LYS A 171 -0.02 -7.93 -4.06
CA LYS A 171 0.54 -8.23 -5.38
C LYS A 171 -0.54 -8.25 -6.46
N LEU A 172 -1.63 -8.98 -6.23
CA LEU A 172 -2.74 -9.06 -7.19
C LEU A 172 -3.36 -7.67 -7.40
N CYS A 173 -3.60 -6.90 -6.35
CA CYS A 173 -4.10 -5.54 -6.46
C CYS A 173 -3.14 -4.65 -7.27
N PHE A 174 -1.83 -4.79 -7.06
CA PHE A 174 -0.82 -4.10 -7.87
C PHE A 174 -0.90 -4.47 -9.35
N LYS A 175 -0.94 -5.78 -9.66
CA LYS A 175 -1.04 -6.27 -11.05
C LYS A 175 -2.29 -5.73 -11.74
N ILE A 176 -3.41 -5.68 -11.04
CA ILE A 176 -4.68 -5.17 -11.57
C ILE A 176 -4.59 -3.69 -11.93
N PHE A 177 -3.85 -2.86 -11.16
CA PHE A 177 -3.64 -1.46 -11.56
C PHE A 177 -3.01 -1.34 -12.95
N TRP A 178 -2.06 -2.21 -13.27
CA TRP A 178 -1.37 -2.20 -14.55
C TRP A 178 -2.17 -2.88 -15.66
N ALA A 179 -2.76 -4.04 -15.38
CA ALA A 179 -3.57 -4.78 -16.36
C ALA A 179 -4.79 -3.99 -16.83
N LEU A 180 -5.38 -3.17 -15.97
CA LEU A 180 -6.57 -2.35 -16.27
C LEU A 180 -6.27 -0.86 -16.49
N ASP A 181 -4.99 -0.47 -16.55
CA ASP A 181 -4.55 0.95 -16.66
C ASP A 181 -5.23 1.88 -15.62
N CYS A 182 -5.40 1.38 -14.40
CA CYS A 182 -6.02 2.11 -13.30
C CYS A 182 -5.02 3.01 -12.59
N GLN A 183 -5.49 4.17 -12.13
CA GLN A 183 -4.69 5.08 -11.32
C GLN A 183 -4.65 4.62 -9.87
N TYR A 184 -3.50 4.71 -9.21
CA TYR A 184 -3.45 4.49 -7.76
C TYR A 184 -4.34 5.50 -7.02
N PRO A 185 -4.97 5.09 -5.90
CA PRO A 185 -5.72 6.00 -5.04
C PRO A 185 -4.91 7.24 -4.67
N GLN A 186 -5.48 8.44 -4.88
CA GLN A 186 -4.75 9.70 -4.74
C GLN A 186 -4.07 9.85 -3.37
N ARG A 187 -4.74 9.41 -2.29
CA ARG A 187 -4.23 9.56 -0.91
C ARG A 187 -3.21 8.49 -0.53
N ALA A 188 -3.15 7.38 -1.26
CA ALA A 188 -2.17 6.31 -1.08
C ALA A 188 -1.14 6.22 -2.22
N ASN A 189 -1.09 7.21 -3.11
CA ASN A 189 -0.26 7.17 -4.31
C ASN A 189 1.23 6.95 -4.00
N SER A 190 1.74 7.61 -2.95
CA SER A 190 3.14 7.46 -2.53
C SER A 190 3.46 6.06 -1.97
N LEU A 191 2.47 5.38 -1.37
CA LEU A 191 2.62 4.01 -0.87
C LEU A 191 2.71 3.03 -2.03
N TRP A 192 1.78 3.12 -3.00
CA TRP A 192 1.80 2.30 -4.20
C TRP A 192 3.05 2.53 -5.05
N ARG A 193 3.49 3.78 -5.19
CA ARG A 193 4.78 4.12 -5.84
C ARG A 193 5.97 3.51 -5.12
N PHE A 194 5.98 3.53 -3.79
CA PHE A 194 7.02 2.85 -3.02
C PHE A 194 7.05 1.35 -3.36
N ILE A 195 5.91 0.66 -3.28
CA ILE A 195 5.78 -0.77 -3.62
C ILE A 195 6.20 -1.06 -5.07
N GLN A 196 5.81 -0.21 -6.01
CA GLN A 196 6.17 -0.30 -7.42
C GLN A 196 7.69 -0.33 -7.63
N VAL A 197 8.42 0.58 -6.97
CA VAL A 197 9.87 0.70 -7.13
C VAL A 197 10.59 -0.39 -6.35
N VAL A 198 10.30 -0.54 -5.05
CA VAL A 198 11.10 -1.45 -4.23
C VAL A 198 10.73 -2.91 -4.45
N GLY A 199 9.45 -3.21 -4.67
CA GLY A 199 8.96 -4.57 -4.85
C GLY A 199 9.13 -5.03 -6.29
N PHE A 200 8.45 -4.35 -7.21
CA PHE A 200 8.40 -4.77 -8.62
C PHE A 200 9.54 -4.21 -9.48
N GLN A 201 10.36 -3.30 -8.96
CA GLN A 201 11.44 -2.65 -9.71
C GLN A 201 10.94 -2.05 -11.03
N ILE A 202 9.79 -1.37 -10.96
CA ILE A 202 9.20 -0.62 -12.08
C ILE A 202 9.45 0.86 -11.84
N ASN A 203 10.20 1.51 -12.73
CA ASN A 203 10.62 2.90 -12.55
C ASN A 203 9.44 3.87 -12.59
N ILE A 204 9.46 4.88 -11.72
CA ILE A 204 8.49 5.97 -11.70
C ILE A 204 9.03 7.11 -12.57
N LYS A 205 8.17 7.69 -13.43
CA LYS A 205 8.52 8.89 -14.22
C LYS A 205 8.46 10.19 -13.40
N ASP A 206 7.63 10.19 -12.35
CA ASP A 206 7.38 11.33 -11.47
C ASP A 206 8.32 11.42 -10.26
N ARG A 207 8.39 12.62 -9.68
CA ARG A 207 9.16 12.88 -8.45
C ARG A 207 8.51 12.25 -7.23
N CYS A 208 9.28 11.49 -6.47
CA CYS A 208 8.93 11.02 -5.12
C CYS A 208 9.41 12.00 -4.03
N HIS A 209 8.81 11.90 -2.85
CA HIS A 209 9.26 12.65 -1.67
C HIS A 209 10.67 12.21 -1.25
N GLN A 210 11.52 13.15 -0.81
CA GLN A 210 12.94 12.89 -0.52
C GLN A 210 13.15 11.81 0.56
N THR A 211 12.30 11.80 1.61
CA THR A 211 12.34 10.75 2.65
C THR A 211 12.06 9.37 2.07
N THR A 212 11.05 9.26 1.20
CA THR A 212 10.71 8.02 0.50
C THR A 212 11.87 7.56 -0.38
N LEU A 213 12.50 8.48 -1.12
CA LEU A 213 13.69 8.17 -1.93
C LEU A 213 14.86 7.67 -1.10
N SER A 214 15.09 8.24 0.09
CA SER A 214 16.15 7.78 0.99
C SER A 214 15.90 6.34 1.44
N ILE A 215 14.66 6.01 1.81
CA ILE A 215 14.29 4.65 2.23
C ILE A 215 14.44 3.67 1.06
N ILE A 216 13.99 4.06 -0.14
CA ILE A 216 14.18 3.26 -1.37
C ILE A 216 15.67 2.98 -1.57
N HIS A 217 16.53 4.01 -1.51
CA HIS A 217 17.97 3.84 -1.71
C HIS A 217 18.61 2.93 -0.65
N ASP A 218 18.21 3.07 0.62
CA ASP A 218 18.71 2.23 1.71
C ASP A 218 18.33 0.75 1.50
N ILE A 219 17.10 0.48 1.04
CA ILE A 219 16.63 -0.87 0.70
C ILE A 219 17.40 -1.44 -0.50
N GLU A 220 17.54 -0.67 -1.60
CA GLU A 220 18.28 -1.12 -2.78
C GLU A 220 19.74 -1.46 -2.47
N LYS A 221 20.38 -0.66 -1.61
CA LYS A 221 21.75 -0.91 -1.18
C LYS A 221 21.86 -2.23 -0.40
N LYS A 222 20.90 -2.53 0.47
CA LYS A 222 20.87 -3.81 1.22
C LYS A 222 20.65 -5.00 0.29
N ILE A 223 19.71 -4.91 -0.65
CA ILE A 223 19.44 -5.97 -1.61
C ILE A 223 20.67 -6.24 -2.49
N SER A 224 21.35 -5.18 -2.93
CA SER A 224 22.59 -5.29 -3.72
C SER A 224 23.73 -5.94 -2.91
N ALA A 225 23.88 -5.58 -1.64
CA ALA A 225 24.88 -6.17 -0.76
C ALA A 225 24.62 -7.67 -0.50
N ALA A 226 23.35 -8.06 -0.30
CA ALA A 226 22.98 -9.46 -0.11
C ALA A 226 23.21 -10.30 -1.38
N SER A 227 22.94 -9.74 -2.56
CA SER A 227 23.17 -10.42 -3.84
C SER A 227 24.67 -10.69 -4.10
N ASN A 228 25.53 -9.76 -3.70
CA ASN A 228 26.99 -9.91 -3.82
C ASN A 228 27.61 -10.90 -2.82
N MET A 229 26.89 -11.31 -1.77
CA MET A 229 27.37 -12.31 -0.80
C MET A 229 27.09 -13.76 -1.22
N ILE A 230 26.24 -13.95 -2.24
CA ILE A 230 25.83 -15.27 -2.76
C ILE A 230 26.63 -15.65 -4.03
N THR A 231 27.39 -14.71 -4.60
CA THR A 231 28.24 -14.89 -5.80
C THR A 231 29.70 -15.01 -5.39
#